data_AF-A0A2W6X6P9-F1
#
_entry.id   AF-A0A2W6X6P9-F1
#
_cell.length_a   1.000
_cell.length_b   1.000
_cell.length_c   1.000
_cell.angle_alpha   90.00
_cell.angle_beta   90.00
_cell.angle_gamma   90.00
#
_symmetry.space_group_name_H-M   'P 1'
#
loop_
_entity.id
_entity.type
_entity.pdbx_description
1 polymer ?
#
loop_
_entity_poly.entity_id
_entity_poly.type
_entity_poly.pdbx_seq_one_letter_code
_entity_poly.pdbx_strand_id
1 'polypeptide(L)'
;MVTVATRITKIHIVEGFDIEVRNRKTGKKISESRQGVMGPYDFKARLADKKTVGDWMRCRFEPSFEDLTCEVLDGRGFAVDDDTPLAAVRASYFVEAGE
;
A
#
# COMPACT_ATOMS: atom_id res chain seq x y z
N MET A 1 -16.38 -11.71 4.72
CA MET A 1 -15.88 -10.32 4.58
C MET A 1 -14.37 -10.35 4.84
N VAL A 2 -13.58 -9.58 4.11
CA VAL A 2 -12.13 -9.49 4.36
C VAL A 2 -11.83 -8.29 5.27
N THR A 3 -10.84 -8.43 6.13
CA THR A 3 -10.32 -7.33 6.95
C THR A 3 -9.39 -6.43 6.12
N VAL A 4 -9.16 -5.22 6.61
CA VAL A 4 -8.10 -4.33 6.09
C VAL A 4 -6.74 -5.05 6.12
N ALA A 5 -6.42 -5.77 7.20
CA ALA A 5 -5.20 -6.57 7.31
C ALA A 5 -5.03 -7.54 6.13
N THR A 6 -6.05 -8.36 5.85
CA THR A 6 -6.02 -9.30 4.71
C THR A 6 -5.78 -8.60 3.39
N ARG A 7 -6.31 -7.39 3.23
CA ARG A 7 -6.14 -6.62 1.99
C ARG A 7 -4.75 -6.00 1.89
N ILE A 8 -4.20 -5.50 2.99
CA ILE A 8 -2.80 -5.04 3.08
C ILE A 8 -1.86 -6.19 2.71
N THR A 9 -2.03 -7.38 3.30
CA THR A 9 -1.23 -8.56 2.94
C THR A 9 -1.34 -8.91 1.46
N LYS A 10 -2.54 -8.83 0.86
CA LYS A 10 -2.71 -9.08 -0.58
C LYS A 10 -1.94 -8.06 -1.42
N ILE A 11 -1.98 -6.78 -1.03
CA ILE A 11 -1.22 -5.71 -1.70
C ILE A 11 0.27 -5.95 -1.54
N HIS A 12 0.74 -6.32 -0.36
CA HIS A 12 2.14 -6.70 -0.11
C HIS A 12 2.58 -7.84 -1.02
N ILE A 13 1.79 -8.90 -1.18
CA ILE A 13 2.14 -10.02 -2.06
C ILE A 13 2.23 -9.59 -3.53
N VAL A 14 1.35 -8.69 -3.97
CA VAL A 14 1.31 -8.23 -5.37
C VAL A 14 2.39 -7.19 -5.64
N GLU A 15 2.57 -6.23 -4.74
CA GLU A 15 3.39 -5.03 -4.95
C GLU A 15 4.76 -5.10 -4.28
N GLY A 16 4.94 -5.92 -3.25
CA GLY A 16 6.21 -6.10 -2.52
C GLY A 16 6.49 -5.04 -1.45
N PHE A 17 5.45 -4.38 -0.93
CA PHE A 17 5.55 -3.40 0.17
C PHE A 17 4.24 -3.34 0.97
N ASP A 18 4.32 -2.87 2.22
CA ASP A 18 3.15 -2.66 3.07
C ASP A 18 2.56 -1.26 2.92
N ILE A 19 1.31 -1.12 3.35
CA ILE A 19 0.62 0.16 3.33
C ILE A 19 -0.13 0.39 4.65
N GLU A 20 -0.23 1.64 5.05
CA GLU A 20 -1.14 2.08 6.10
C GLU A 20 -2.38 2.70 5.47
N VAL A 21 -3.57 2.18 5.81
CA VAL A 21 -4.84 2.67 5.26
C VAL A 21 -5.42 3.75 6.17
N ARG A 22 -5.79 4.88 5.57
CA ARG A 22 -6.40 6.03 6.25
C ARG A 22 -7.71 6.42 5.59
N ASN A 23 -8.60 7.01 6.35
CA ASN A 23 -9.85 7.55 5.83
C ASN A 23 -9.57 8.89 5.13
N ARG A 24 -9.94 9.03 3.86
CA ARG A 24 -9.64 10.23 3.05
C ARG A 24 -10.28 11.51 3.61
N LYS A 25 -11.48 11.40 4.18
CA LYS A 25 -12.26 12.54 4.70
C LYS A 25 -11.74 13.05 6.05
N THR A 26 -11.26 12.14 6.89
CA THR A 26 -10.88 12.45 8.28
C THR A 26 -9.39 12.39 8.54
N GLY A 27 -8.60 11.84 7.62
CA GLY A 27 -7.17 11.56 7.80
C GLY A 27 -6.87 10.48 8.84
N LYS A 28 -7.89 9.88 9.47
CA LYS A 28 -7.69 8.91 10.55
C LYS A 28 -7.22 7.56 10.01
N LYS A 29 -6.22 6.97 10.67
CA LYS A 29 -5.82 5.57 10.49
C LYS A 29 -7.01 4.65 10.73
N ILE A 30 -7.22 3.75 9.77
CA ILE A 30 -8.23 2.71 9.88
C ILE A 30 -7.57 1.50 10.54
N SER A 31 -8.23 0.93 11.55
CA SER A 31 -7.74 -0.29 12.19
C SER A 31 -7.73 -1.44 11.20
N GLU A 32 -6.64 -2.20 11.20
CA GLU A 32 -6.46 -3.37 10.33
C GLU A 32 -7.51 -4.47 10.57
N SER A 33 -8.10 -4.51 11.77
CA SER A 33 -9.20 -5.42 12.13
C SER A 33 -10.55 -4.99 11.54
N ARG A 34 -10.67 -3.79 10.98
CA ARG A 34 -11.91 -3.28 10.41
C ARG A 34 -12.26 -4.08 9.16
N GLN A 35 -13.50 -4.56 9.09
CA GLN A 35 -14.00 -5.37 7.98
C GLN A 35 -14.89 -4.54 7.07
N GLY A 36 -14.91 -4.90 5.78
CA GLY A 36 -15.85 -4.34 4.80
C GLY A 36 -15.56 -2.90 4.36
N VAL A 37 -14.41 -2.32 4.75
CA VAL A 37 -14.02 -0.96 4.36
C VAL A 37 -13.29 -0.92 3.03
N MET A 38 -12.50 -1.95 2.74
CA MET A 38 -11.72 -2.04 1.50
C MET A 38 -12.43 -2.96 0.50
N GLY A 39 -12.68 -2.44 -0.70
CA GLY A 39 -13.16 -3.18 -1.87
C GLY A 39 -12.15 -4.23 -2.37
N PRO A 40 -12.46 -4.94 -3.48
CA PRO A 40 -11.56 -5.87 -4.14
C PRO A 40 -10.32 -5.16 -4.73
N TYR A 41 -9.17 -5.81 -4.61
CA TYR A 41 -7.93 -5.41 -5.30
C TYR A 41 -7.63 -6.49 -6.33
N ASP A 42 -8.03 -6.23 -7.57
CA ASP A 42 -8.01 -7.20 -8.68
C ASP A 42 -6.73 -7.15 -9.52
N PHE A 43 -5.74 -6.36 -9.10
CA PHE A 43 -4.46 -6.33 -9.78
C PHE A 43 -3.67 -7.62 -9.53
N LYS A 44 -3.21 -8.23 -10.63
CA LYS A 44 -2.47 -9.51 -10.61
C LYS A 44 -0.95 -9.36 -10.74
N ALA A 45 -0.48 -8.18 -11.16
CA ALA A 45 0.93 -7.91 -11.41
C ALA A 45 1.32 -6.58 -10.76
N ARG A 46 2.49 -6.53 -10.13
CA ARG A 46 3.04 -5.34 -9.50
C ARG A 46 3.12 -4.15 -10.47
N LEU A 47 3.04 -2.92 -9.96
CA LEU A 47 3.31 -1.75 -10.80
C LEU A 47 4.80 -1.66 -11.15
N ALA A 48 5.11 -1.07 -12.30
CA ALA A 48 6.49 -0.97 -12.80
C ALA A 48 7.40 -0.21 -11.83
N ASP A 49 8.62 -0.71 -11.62
CA ASP A 49 9.61 -0.19 -10.66
C ASP A 49 9.99 1.29 -10.92
N LYS A 50 9.87 1.75 -12.17
CA LYS A 50 10.11 3.15 -12.59
C LYS A 50 9.05 4.15 -12.13
N LYS A 51 7.91 3.67 -11.59
CA LYS A 51 6.84 4.51 -11.08
C LYS A 51 7.10 4.88 -9.63
N THR A 52 6.47 5.96 -9.19
CA THR A 52 6.56 6.42 -7.80
C THR A 52 5.38 5.90 -6.97
N VAL A 53 5.50 6.02 -5.65
CA VAL A 53 4.43 5.74 -4.69
C VAL A 53 3.16 6.51 -5.06
N GLY A 54 3.27 7.80 -5.38
CA GLY A 54 2.14 8.63 -5.78
C GLY A 54 1.44 8.15 -7.05
N ASP A 55 2.20 7.65 -8.03
CA ASP A 55 1.64 7.07 -9.27
C ASP A 55 0.87 5.78 -8.97
N TRP A 56 1.40 4.93 -8.07
CA TRP A 56 0.68 3.73 -7.61
C TRP A 56 -0.61 4.07 -6.89
N MET A 57 -0.58 5.06 -6.00
CA MET A 57 -1.77 5.50 -5.27
C MET A 57 -2.85 5.98 -6.24
N ARG A 58 -2.48 6.82 -7.21
CA ARG A 58 -3.42 7.37 -8.21
C ARG A 58 -3.95 6.35 -9.20
N CYS A 59 -3.10 5.45 -9.69
CA CYS A 59 -3.49 4.50 -10.74
C CYS A 59 -4.11 3.21 -10.19
N ARG A 60 -3.86 2.85 -8.93
CA ARG A 60 -4.33 1.59 -8.35
C ARG A 60 -5.15 1.74 -7.10
N PHE A 61 -4.68 2.52 -6.13
CA PHE A 61 -5.33 2.61 -4.83
C PHE A 61 -6.61 3.44 -4.89
N GLU A 62 -6.54 4.71 -5.30
CA GLU A 62 -7.68 5.62 -5.42
C GLU A 62 -8.84 5.05 -6.27
N PRO A 63 -8.62 4.47 -7.47
CA PRO A 63 -9.73 3.92 -8.26
C PRO A 63 -10.33 2.65 -7.64
N SER A 64 -9.60 1.94 -6.78
CA SER A 64 -10.14 0.77 -6.05
C SER A 64 -10.85 1.17 -4.75
N PHE A 65 -10.49 2.32 -4.17
CA PHE A 65 -10.88 2.73 -2.83
C PHE A 65 -11.17 4.25 -2.75
N GLU A 66 -12.28 4.69 -3.34
CA GLU A 66 -12.60 6.12 -3.51
C GLU A 66 -12.61 6.95 -2.20
N ASP A 67 -13.15 6.39 -1.11
CA ASP A 67 -13.25 7.04 0.21
C ASP A 67 -11.99 6.89 1.08
N LEU A 68 -10.96 6.20 0.59
CA LEU A 68 -9.76 5.87 1.37
C LEU A 68 -8.53 6.53 0.76
N THR A 69 -7.55 6.76 1.63
CA THR A 69 -6.19 7.05 1.22
C THR A 69 -5.27 6.02 1.90
N CYS A 70 -4.02 5.95 1.47
CA CYS A 70 -3.03 5.15 2.16
C CYS A 70 -1.73 5.93 2.32
N GLU A 71 -0.78 5.35 3.02
CA GLU A 71 0.63 5.70 2.96
C GLU A 71 1.39 4.41 2.71
N VAL A 72 2.34 4.44 1.78
CA VAL A 72 3.20 3.28 1.55
C VAL A 72 4.26 3.25 2.64
N LEU A 73 4.51 2.06 3.17
CA LEU A 73 5.54 1.83 4.17
C LEU A 73 6.76 1.19 3.51
N ASP A 74 7.92 1.58 4.00
CA ASP A 74 9.20 0.98 3.69
C ASP A 74 9.44 -0.31 4.51
N GLY A 75 10.50 -1.07 4.22
CA GLY A 75 10.89 -2.29 4.95
C GLY A 75 11.02 -2.09 6.47
N ARG A 76 11.33 -0.86 6.88
CA ARG A 76 11.44 -0.45 8.29
C ARG A 76 10.13 0.00 8.94
N GLY A 77 9.02 -0.01 8.19
CA GLY A 77 7.71 0.45 8.66
C GLY A 77 7.52 1.97 8.69
N PHE A 78 8.40 2.74 8.04
CA PHE A 78 8.25 4.19 7.90
C PHE A 78 7.46 4.55 6.64
N ALA A 79 6.58 5.54 6.76
CA ALA A 79 5.87 6.09 5.61
C ALA A 79 6.86 6.78 4.66
N VAL A 80 6.73 6.50 3.36
CA VAL A 80 7.55 7.09 2.31
C VAL A 80 6.76 8.16 1.54
N ASP A 81 7.48 9.18 1.09
CA ASP A 81 6.92 10.26 0.27
C ASP A 81 6.42 9.75 -1.08
N ASP A 82 5.44 10.45 -1.65
CA ASP A 82 4.82 10.11 -2.93
C ASP A 82 5.77 10.19 -4.14
N ASP A 83 6.87 10.95 -4.04
CA ASP A 83 7.93 11.02 -5.05
C ASP A 83 8.88 9.81 -5.00
N THR A 84 8.81 9.00 -3.93
CA THR A 84 9.70 7.85 -3.76
C THR A 84 9.45 6.80 -4.85
N PRO A 85 10.50 6.35 -5.58
CA PRO A 85 10.34 5.31 -6.58
C PRO A 85 10.02 3.97 -5.92
N LEU A 86 9.08 3.21 -6.50
CA LEU A 86 8.68 1.89 -6.00
C LEU A 86 9.86 0.92 -5.95
N ALA A 87 10.83 1.08 -6.86
CA ALA A 87 12.08 0.33 -6.83
C ALA A 87 12.81 0.47 -5.48
N ALA A 88 12.88 1.69 -4.94
CA ALA A 88 13.58 1.97 -3.69
C ALA A 88 12.84 1.39 -2.48
N VAL A 89 11.50 1.58 -2.44
CA VAL A 89 10.66 1.01 -1.38
C VAL A 89 10.83 -0.51 -1.33
N ARG A 90 10.70 -1.19 -2.48
CA ARG A 90 10.87 -2.64 -2.58
C ARG A 90 12.27 -3.07 -2.17
N ALA A 91 13.30 -2.35 -2.63
CA ALA A 91 14.69 -2.65 -2.31
C ALA A 91 14.93 -2.66 -0.80
N SER A 92 14.27 -1.78 -0.04
CA SER A 92 14.43 -1.74 1.42
C SER A 92 13.98 -3.03 2.12
N TYR A 93 12.93 -3.69 1.61
CA TYR A 93 12.49 -5.00 2.12
C TYR A 93 13.49 -6.14 1.83
N PHE A 94 14.33 -6.01 0.80
CA PHE A 94 15.36 -7.01 0.49
C PHE A 94 16.63 -6.81 1.31
N VAL A 95 16.95 -5.57 1.71
CA VAL A 95 18.16 -5.28 2.50
C VAL A 95 18.04 -5.87 3.91
N GLU A 96 16.86 -5.84 4.53
CA GLU A 96 16.69 -6.34 5.91
C GLU A 96 16.47 -7.86 6.02
N ALA A 97 16.30 -8.56 4.89
CA ALA A 97 16.24 -10.04 4.87
C ALA A 97 17.64 -10.72 4.87
N GLY A 98 18.71 -9.92 4.97
CA GLY A 98 20.10 -10.36 4.75
C GLY A 98 21.07 -10.19 5.92
N GLU A 99 20.61 -9.92 7.14
CA GLU A 99 21.46 -9.89 8.35
C GLU A 99 21.25 -11.09 9.28
#